data_AF-A0A519VDI1-F1
#
_entry.id   AF-A0A519VDI1-F1
#
_cell.length_a   1.000
_cell.length_b   1.000
_cell.length_c   1.000
_cell.angle_alpha   90.00
_cell.angle_beta   90.00
_cell.angle_gamma   90.00
#
_symmetry.space_group_name_H-M   'P 1'
#
loop_
_entity.id
_entity.type
_entity.pdbx_description
1 polymer ?
#
loop_
_entity_poly.entity_id
_entity_poly.type
_entity_poly.pdbx_seq_one_letter_code
_entity_poly.pdbx_strand_id
1 'polypeptide(L)'
;MSLFELLGEKYNPGPVGSIDTEKRSKNPKPKYLFLKFIISLILLLTLEYAFLDSYQFNDKYFFIANGIMLFYLFCAYKINITPNTSNLGWVPFLIDNPFRFSDDMNRLSIILLIIFWPGKFISTSVIDYYNYKIN
;
A
#
# COMPACT_ATOMS: atom_id res chain seq x y z
N MET A 1 10.15 -11.08 -16.00
CA MET A 1 10.45 -12.53 -16.05
C MET A 1 11.15 -12.88 -17.35
N SER A 2 12.43 -12.58 -17.39
CA SER A 2 13.36 -13.06 -18.41
C SER A 2 13.72 -14.52 -18.15
N LEU A 3 13.97 -15.31 -19.21
CA LEU A 3 14.49 -16.69 -19.08
C LEU A 3 15.81 -16.74 -18.28
N PHE A 4 16.58 -15.66 -18.31
CA PHE A 4 17.85 -15.53 -17.61
C PHE A 4 17.68 -15.37 -16.08
N GLU A 5 16.60 -14.74 -15.61
CA GLU A 5 16.27 -14.63 -14.18
C GLU A 5 15.86 -15.98 -13.59
N LEU A 6 15.03 -16.74 -14.33
CA LEU A 6 14.57 -18.05 -13.90
C LEU A 6 15.73 -19.07 -13.79
N LEU A 7 16.72 -18.96 -14.69
CA LEU A 7 17.89 -19.84 -14.69
C LEU A 7 18.95 -19.41 -13.66
N GLY A 8 19.13 -18.11 -13.42
CA GLY A 8 20.13 -17.56 -12.50
C GLY A 8 19.85 -17.81 -11.02
N GLU A 9 18.58 -17.77 -10.61
CA GLU A 9 18.18 -17.94 -9.19
C GLU A 9 17.43 -19.25 -8.88
N LYS A 10 17.35 -20.19 -9.84
CA LYS A 10 16.60 -21.46 -9.70
C LYS A 10 16.89 -22.25 -8.41
N TYR A 11 18.14 -22.20 -7.94
CA TYR A 11 18.63 -23.02 -6.82
C TYR A 11 18.95 -22.22 -5.55
N ASN A 12 19.00 -20.89 -5.62
CA ASN A 12 19.26 -20.04 -4.46
C ASN A 12 18.63 -18.65 -4.67
N PRO A 13 17.32 -18.50 -4.43
CA PRO A 13 16.65 -17.22 -4.58
C PRO A 13 17.20 -16.21 -3.57
N GLY A 14 17.51 -15.00 -4.03
CA GLY A 14 17.87 -13.90 -3.15
C GLY A 14 16.74 -13.56 -2.16
N PRO A 15 17.05 -12.84 -1.07
CA PRO A 15 16.05 -12.55 -0.05
C PRO A 15 14.98 -11.59 -0.60
N VAL A 16 13.72 -11.94 -0.37
CA VAL A 16 12.53 -11.18 -0.80
C VAL A 16 11.80 -10.57 0.40
N GLY A 17 11.09 -9.46 0.16
CA GLY A 17 10.19 -8.87 1.14
C GLY A 17 9.05 -9.79 1.55
N SER A 18 8.41 -9.51 2.69
CA SER A 18 7.27 -10.27 3.19
C SER A 18 5.95 -9.50 3.04
N ILE A 19 4.87 -10.25 2.91
CA ILE A 19 3.51 -9.75 2.99
C ILE A 19 2.87 -10.43 4.19
N ASP A 20 2.71 -9.66 5.27
CA ASP A 20 2.19 -10.15 6.54
C ASP A 20 0.83 -9.53 6.83
N THR A 21 -0.02 -10.28 7.52
CA THR A 21 -1.30 -9.79 8.07
C THR A 21 -1.14 -9.56 9.56
N GLU A 22 -0.22 -8.69 9.95
CA GLU A 22 0.03 -8.44 11.38
C GLU A 22 -1.19 -7.83 12.09
N LYS A 23 -1.43 -8.29 13.34
CA LYS A 23 -2.32 -7.62 14.28
C LYS A 23 -1.65 -6.35 14.76
N ARG A 24 -2.15 -5.20 14.31
CA ARG A 24 -1.64 -3.90 14.76
C ARG A 24 -1.92 -3.69 16.25
N SER A 25 -0.84 -3.50 16.99
CA SER A 25 -0.81 -2.93 18.33
C SER A 25 0.06 -1.68 18.30
N LYS A 26 -0.54 -0.53 18.62
CA LYS A 26 0.10 0.62 19.28
C LYS A 26 -0.97 1.66 19.57
N ASN A 27 -1.22 1.90 20.85
CA ASN A 27 -2.06 3.02 21.30
C ASN A 27 -1.55 4.31 20.65
N PRO A 28 -2.36 4.97 19.81
CA PRO A 28 -1.90 6.16 19.12
C PRO A 28 -1.67 7.30 20.11
N LYS A 29 -0.61 8.09 19.90
CA LYS A 29 -0.34 9.27 20.72
C LYS A 29 -1.43 10.32 20.44
N PRO A 30 -2.17 10.80 21.46
CA PRO A 30 -3.40 11.57 21.27
C PRO A 30 -3.17 12.93 20.60
N LYS A 31 -1.97 13.51 20.74
CA LYS A 31 -1.66 14.89 20.32
C LYS A 31 -1.88 15.19 18.84
N TYR A 32 -1.86 14.19 17.96
CA TYR A 32 -1.98 14.39 16.51
C TYR A 32 -3.11 13.58 15.86
N LEU A 33 -3.97 12.93 16.66
CA LEU A 33 -5.02 12.06 16.15
C LEU A 33 -6.05 12.83 15.31
N PHE A 34 -6.52 13.96 15.84
CA PHE A 34 -7.51 14.79 15.15
C PHE A 34 -6.97 15.34 13.82
N LEU A 35 -5.71 15.82 13.82
CA LEU A 35 -5.06 16.29 12.60
C LEU A 35 -4.90 15.18 11.56
N LYS A 36 -4.45 13.99 11.98
CA LYS A 36 -4.34 12.81 11.09
C LYS A 36 -5.70 12.42 10.51
N PHE A 37 -6.75 12.47 11.32
CA PHE A 37 -8.11 12.21 10.89
C PHE A 37 -8.56 13.24 9.82
N ILE A 38 -8.34 14.54 10.04
CA ILE A 38 -8.64 15.57 9.04
C ILE A 38 -7.87 15.31 7.74
N ILE A 39 -6.56 15.05 7.81
CA ILE A 39 -5.75 14.75 6.63
C ILE A 39 -6.28 13.51 5.90
N SER A 40 -6.69 12.47 6.64
CA SER A 40 -7.27 11.27 6.03
C SER A 40 -8.59 11.53 5.31
N LEU A 41 -9.46 12.39 5.85
CA LEU A 41 -10.69 12.78 5.18
C LEU A 41 -10.42 13.56 3.89
N ILE A 42 -9.49 14.52 3.94
CA ILE A 42 -9.09 15.28 2.74
C ILE A 42 -8.53 14.34 1.67
N LEU A 43 -7.67 13.39 2.07
CA LEU A 43 -7.06 12.43 1.15
C LEU A 43 -8.11 11.50 0.54
N LEU A 44 -9.07 11.03 1.34
CA LEU A 44 -10.19 10.22 0.88
C LEU A 44 -11.05 10.97 -0.14
N LEU A 45 -11.46 12.20 0.17
CA LEU A 45 -12.25 13.04 -0.74
C LEU A 45 -11.50 13.35 -2.04
N THR A 46 -10.18 13.56 -1.96
CA THR A 46 -9.35 13.82 -3.14
C THR A 46 -9.28 12.59 -4.05
N LEU A 47 -9.12 11.40 -3.47
CA LEU A 47 -9.12 10.15 -4.24
C LEU A 47 -10.49 9.86 -4.87
N GLU A 48 -11.57 10.08 -4.12
CA GLU A 48 -12.94 9.91 -4.62
C GLU A 48 -13.23 10.90 -5.75
N TYR A 49 -12.88 12.18 -5.58
CA TYR A 49 -13.03 13.20 -6.61
C TYR A 49 -12.25 12.84 -7.88
N ALA A 50 -10.98 12.46 -7.77
CA ALA A 50 -10.15 12.09 -8.91
C ALA A 50 -10.73 10.89 -9.69
N PHE A 51 -11.32 9.94 -8.98
CA PHE A 51 -11.97 8.78 -9.60
C PHE A 51 -13.28 9.16 -10.31
N LEU A 52 -14.14 9.95 -9.67
CA LEU A 52 -15.45 10.31 -10.22
C LEU A 52 -15.35 11.31 -11.39
N ASP A 53 -14.43 12.27 -11.30
CA ASP A 53 -14.16 13.23 -12.39
C ASP A 53 -13.77 12.51 -13.69
N SER A 54 -13.00 11.42 -13.57
CA SER A 54 -12.57 10.60 -14.71
C SER A 54 -13.71 9.89 -15.45
N TYR A 55 -14.88 9.68 -14.82
CA TYR A 55 -15.95 8.82 -15.36
C TYR A 55 -17.27 9.53 -15.66
N GLN A 56 -17.32 10.87 -15.52
CA GLN A 56 -18.54 11.69 -15.61
C GLN A 56 -19.59 11.24 -14.58
N PHE A 57 -19.89 12.10 -13.60
CA PHE A 57 -20.79 11.78 -12.48
C PHE A 57 -22.05 11.02 -12.91
N ASN A 58 -22.08 9.73 -12.60
CA ASN A 58 -23.15 8.79 -12.89
C ASN A 58 -23.32 7.90 -11.65
N ASP A 59 -24.56 7.73 -11.20
CA ASP A 59 -24.90 6.98 -9.99
C ASP A 59 -24.31 5.56 -10.00
N LYS A 60 -24.29 4.90 -11.16
CA LYS A 60 -23.70 3.56 -11.29
C LYS A 60 -22.20 3.58 -10.98
N TYR A 61 -21.46 4.55 -11.52
CA TYR A 61 -20.02 4.67 -11.28
C TYR A 61 -19.74 5.15 -9.85
N PHE A 62 -20.64 5.92 -9.25
CA PHE A 62 -20.54 6.31 -7.85
C PHE A 62 -20.53 5.09 -6.90
N PHE A 63 -21.47 4.16 -7.06
CA PHE A 63 -21.52 2.95 -6.24
C PHE A 63 -20.33 2.02 -6.49
N ILE A 64 -19.91 1.88 -7.75
CA ILE A 64 -18.73 1.06 -8.11
C ILE A 64 -17.47 1.66 -7.50
N ALA A 65 -17.27 2.98 -7.63
CA ALA A 65 -16.12 3.69 -7.07
C ALA A 65 -16.04 3.51 -5.56
N ASN A 66 -17.15 3.71 -4.85
CA ASN A 66 -17.22 3.53 -3.40
C ASN A 66 -16.97 2.07 -2.99
N GLY A 67 -17.50 1.10 -3.73
CA GLY A 67 -17.23 -0.32 -3.48
C GLY A 67 -15.75 -0.68 -3.65
N ILE A 68 -15.11 -0.20 -4.72
CA ILE A 68 -13.66 -0.39 -4.96
C ILE A 68 -12.84 0.31 -3.87
N MET A 69 -13.21 1.54 -3.49
CA MET A 69 -12.52 2.30 -2.45
C MET A 69 -12.60 1.58 -1.10
N LEU A 70 -13.76 1.08 -0.71
CA LEU A 70 -13.95 0.31 0.53
C LEU A 70 -13.09 -0.96 0.52
N PHE A 71 -13.10 -1.70 -0.60
CA PHE A 71 -12.26 -2.89 -0.74
C PHE A 71 -10.77 -2.55 -0.64
N TYR A 72 -10.34 -1.50 -1.34
CA TYR A 72 -8.96 -1.00 -1.28
C TYR A 72 -8.55 -0.61 0.15
N LEU A 73 -9.38 0.15 0.86
CA LEU A 73 -9.11 0.55 2.25
C LEU A 73 -9.06 -0.67 3.19
N PHE A 74 -9.93 -1.65 2.99
CA PHE A 74 -9.92 -2.89 3.76
C PHE A 74 -8.63 -3.69 3.55
N CYS A 75 -8.21 -3.87 2.29
CA CYS A 75 -6.95 -4.51 1.95
C CYS A 75 -5.77 -3.71 2.51
N ALA A 76 -5.75 -2.39 2.34
CA ALA A 76 -4.70 -1.51 2.84
C ALA A 76 -4.58 -1.48 4.37
N TYR A 77 -5.71 -1.67 5.06
CA TYR A 77 -5.74 -1.81 6.50
C TYR A 77 -5.11 -3.13 6.97
N LYS A 78 -5.44 -4.24 6.29
CA LYS A 78 -5.05 -5.61 6.69
C LYS A 78 -3.66 -6.02 6.24
N ILE A 79 -3.21 -5.56 5.08
CA ILE A 79 -1.98 -6.02 4.45
C ILE A 79 -0.79 -5.16 4.93
N ASN A 80 0.24 -5.82 5.43
CA ASN A 80 1.53 -5.23 5.73
C ASN A 80 2.58 -5.70 4.72
N ILE A 81 3.16 -4.75 4.00
CA ILE A 81 4.16 -5.03 2.97
C ILE A 81 5.49 -4.51 3.50
N THR A 82 6.45 -5.42 3.61
CA THR A 82 7.80 -5.15 4.13
C THR A 82 8.80 -5.49 3.04
N PRO A 83 9.08 -4.56 2.10
CA PRO A 83 10.02 -4.82 1.02
C PRO A 83 11.42 -5.00 1.58
N ASN A 84 12.20 -5.92 0.98
CA ASN A 84 13.60 -6.05 1.32
C ASN A 84 14.43 -5.12 0.41
N THR A 85 14.99 -4.06 1.00
CA THR A 85 15.77 -3.05 0.27
C THR A 85 17.25 -3.40 0.14
N SER A 86 17.73 -4.45 0.82
CA SER A 86 19.15 -4.84 0.79
C SER A 86 19.59 -5.48 -0.54
N ASN A 87 18.65 -5.85 -1.39
CA ASN A 87 18.87 -6.53 -2.67
C ASN A 87 18.21 -5.79 -3.86
N LEU A 88 17.97 -4.48 -3.72
CA LEU A 88 17.66 -3.63 -4.87
C LEU A 88 18.95 -3.39 -5.64
N GLY A 89 18.93 -3.49 -6.98
CA GLY A 89 20.09 -3.21 -7.83
C GLY A 89 20.81 -1.88 -7.55
N TRP A 90 21.94 -1.62 -8.22
CA TRP A 90 22.89 -0.53 -7.94
C TRP A 90 22.25 0.88 -7.91
N VAL A 91 21.11 1.05 -8.57
CA VAL A 91 20.24 2.21 -8.42
C VAL A 91 18.81 1.73 -8.21
N PRO A 92 18.17 2.02 -7.06
CA PRO A 92 16.77 1.64 -6.85
C PRO A 92 15.94 2.26 -8.00
N PHE A 93 15.22 1.39 -8.73
CA PHE A 93 14.36 1.70 -9.89
C PHE A 93 15.00 1.94 -11.27
N LEU A 94 16.30 2.17 -11.41
CA LEU A 94 16.88 2.63 -12.69
C LEU A 94 17.63 1.58 -13.50
N ILE A 95 18.25 0.60 -12.84
CA ILE A 95 19.00 -0.45 -13.52
C ILE A 95 18.47 -1.80 -13.06
N ASP A 96 17.96 -2.57 -14.01
CA ASP A 96 17.50 -3.93 -13.77
C ASP A 96 18.69 -4.88 -13.64
N ASN A 97 18.57 -5.88 -12.77
CA ASN A 97 19.56 -6.93 -12.64
C ASN A 97 19.03 -8.16 -13.38
N PRO A 98 19.45 -8.39 -14.65
CA PRO A 98 18.78 -9.32 -15.58
C PRO A 98 18.90 -10.81 -15.21
N PHE A 99 19.46 -11.11 -14.03
CA PHE A 99 19.72 -12.47 -13.54
C PHE A 99 19.10 -12.73 -12.16
N ARG A 100 18.40 -11.77 -11.55
CA ARG A 100 17.84 -11.91 -10.18
C ARG A 100 16.34 -11.61 -10.13
N PHE A 101 15.54 -12.67 -10.06
CA PHE A 101 14.10 -12.58 -9.85
C PHE A 101 13.73 -11.94 -8.50
N SER A 102 14.58 -12.12 -7.48
CA SER A 102 14.41 -11.51 -6.16
C SER A 102 14.40 -9.97 -6.20
N ASP A 103 15.09 -9.33 -7.16
CA ASP A 103 15.11 -7.87 -7.35
C ASP A 103 13.75 -7.36 -7.86
N ASP A 104 13.16 -8.05 -8.85
CA ASP A 104 11.81 -7.77 -9.37
C ASP A 104 10.73 -7.88 -8.28
N MET A 105 10.80 -8.91 -7.44
CA MET A 105 9.85 -9.10 -6.34
C MET A 105 9.98 -8.00 -5.28
N ASN A 106 11.20 -7.54 -5.00
CA ASN A 106 11.43 -6.43 -4.07
C ASN A 106 10.96 -5.10 -4.66
N ARG A 107 11.20 -4.83 -5.95
CA ARG A 107 10.65 -3.67 -6.66
C ARG A 107 9.12 -3.66 -6.67
N LEU A 108 8.49 -4.79 -7.01
CA LEU A 108 7.04 -4.95 -6.94
C LEU A 108 6.52 -4.64 -5.53
N SER A 109 7.18 -5.17 -4.50
CA SER A 109 6.81 -4.92 -3.10
C SER A 109 6.87 -3.45 -2.72
N ILE A 110 7.84 -2.68 -3.25
CA ILE A 110 7.91 -1.23 -3.03
C ILE A 110 6.79 -0.50 -3.77
N ILE A 111 6.50 -0.89 -5.02
CA ILE A 111 5.37 -0.33 -5.78
C ILE A 111 4.07 -0.56 -5.02
N LEU A 112 3.84 -1.79 -4.54
CA LEU A 112 2.68 -2.12 -3.73
C LEU A 112 2.66 -1.34 -2.42
N LEU A 113 3.81 -1.16 -1.75
CA LEU A 113 3.90 -0.33 -0.55
C LEU A 113 3.44 1.11 -0.84
N ILE A 114 3.90 1.71 -1.94
CA ILE A 114 3.52 3.06 -2.36
C ILE A 114 2.03 3.13 -2.67
N ILE A 115 1.49 2.17 -3.43
CA ILE A 115 0.07 2.10 -3.78
C ILE A 115 -0.81 1.94 -2.53
N PHE A 116 -0.39 1.13 -1.55
CA PHE A 116 -1.16 0.84 -0.35
C PHE A 116 -0.99 1.91 0.74
N TRP A 117 0.06 2.73 0.67
CA TRP A 117 0.38 3.76 1.66
C TRP A 117 -0.78 4.74 1.94
N PRO A 118 -1.43 5.37 0.93
CA PRO A 118 -2.52 6.31 1.20
C PRO A 118 -3.72 5.64 1.86
N GLY A 119 -4.15 4.47 1.37
CA GLY A 119 -5.24 3.72 1.98
C GLY A 119 -4.93 3.25 3.39
N LYS A 120 -3.68 2.90 3.66
CA LYS A 120 -3.20 2.51 4.99
C LYS A 120 -3.20 3.71 5.95
N PHE A 121 -2.78 4.88 5.48
CA PHE A 121 -2.86 6.11 6.25
C PHE A 121 -4.32 6.47 6.59
N ILE A 122 -5.22 6.40 5.60
CA ILE A 122 -6.66 6.68 5.82
C ILE A 122 -7.26 5.71 6.82
N SER A 123 -7.19 4.41 6.53
CA SER A 123 -7.84 3.38 7.35
C SER A 123 -7.35 3.39 8.79
N THR A 124 -6.04 3.55 9.01
CA THR A 124 -5.49 3.68 10.37
C THR A 124 -5.95 4.93 11.08
N SER A 125 -5.92 6.09 10.43
CA SER A 125 -6.29 7.36 11.06
C SER A 125 -7.74 7.36 11.50
N VAL A 126 -8.64 6.78 10.69
CA VAL A 126 -10.06 6.63 11.03
C VAL A 126 -10.24 5.68 12.22
N ILE A 127 -9.60 4.51 12.21
CA ILE A 127 -9.74 3.51 13.26
C ILE A 127 -9.11 3.99 14.58
N ASP A 128 -7.94 4.62 14.52
CA ASP A 128 -7.25 5.19 15.66
C ASP A 128 -8.08 6.30 16.32
N TYR A 129 -8.71 7.17 15.52
CA TYR A 129 -9.61 8.21 16.03
C TYR A 129 -10.89 7.63 16.64
N TYR A 130 -11.49 6.63 15.99
CA TYR A 130 -12.67 5.92 16.51
C TYR A 130 -12.38 5.26 17.87
N ASN A 131 -11.26 4.54 17.97
CA ASN A 131 -10.83 3.89 19.21
C ASN A 131 -10.50 4.90 20.32
N TYR A 132 -9.93 6.06 19.98
CA TYR A 132 -9.67 7.13 20.96
C TYR A 132 -10.95 7.76 21.50
N LYS A 133 -12.00 7.91 20.68
CA LYS A 133 -13.27 8.53 21.12
C LYS A 133 -14.07 7.63 22.07
N ILE A 134 -13.89 6.31 21.99
CA ILE A 134 -14.64 5.32 22.79
C ILE A 134 -13.98 5.04 24.14
N ASN A 135 -12.67 5.31 24.28
CA ASN A 135 -11.93 5.21 25.54
C ASN A 135 -11.91 6.55 26.29
#